data_AF-A0A4P0Y682-F1
#
_entry.id   AF-A0A4P0Y682-F1
#
_cell.length_a   1.000
_cell.length_b   1.000
_cell.length_c   1.000
_cell.angle_alpha   90.00
_cell.angle_beta   90.00
_cell.angle_gamma   90.00
#
_symmetry.space_group_name_H-M   'P 1'
#
loop_
_entity.id
_entity.type
_entity.pdbx_description
1 polymer ?
#
loop_
_entity_poly.entity_id
_entity_poly.type
_entity_poly.pdbx_seq_one_letter_code
_entity_poly.pdbx_strand_id
1 'polypeptide(L)'
;MTSTRENDTYGHIDKHGRYRVNMLFDRARWETGFESLWVRQSRPYAGDTYGLHLPLLAGTEVAIGFEDGNPDRPYIAGVLHDSAHGDHVTIRNDKRNVLRTPANNKIRLDDERGKEHIKLSTEYGGKSQLNLGHLVDSDRRPRGEGFELRTDSRGAIRAQKGIFISADGQVQAQGQVLDMEPAVSNLAEAREQMMSISGDAQKATANPADLQAQITLLEQQLTDLKKSVLLLSAPEG
;
A
#
# COMPACT_ATOMS: atom_id res chain seq x y z
N MET A 1 18.43 -11.62 -20.07
CA MET A 1 17.08 -12.04 -20.50
C MET A 1 16.79 -11.49 -21.90
N THR A 2 16.08 -12.22 -22.75
CA THR A 2 15.81 -11.80 -24.15
C THR A 2 14.32 -11.86 -24.50
N SER A 3 13.90 -11.03 -25.46
CA SER A 3 12.52 -10.97 -25.97
C SER A 3 12.51 -11.05 -27.49
N THR A 4 11.46 -11.64 -28.05
CA THR A 4 11.16 -11.59 -29.49
C THR A 4 10.65 -10.21 -29.94
N ARG A 5 10.37 -9.31 -28.98
CA ARG A 5 9.98 -7.92 -29.23
C ARG A 5 11.15 -6.99 -28.91
N GLU A 6 11.47 -6.12 -29.85
CA GLU A 6 12.42 -5.03 -29.62
C GLU A 6 11.85 -4.05 -28.58
N ASN A 7 12.68 -3.64 -27.61
CA ASN A 7 12.29 -2.74 -26.51
C ASN A 7 11.03 -3.19 -25.74
N ASP A 8 10.89 -4.50 -25.52
CA ASP A 8 9.74 -5.06 -24.82
C ASP A 8 9.59 -4.45 -23.42
N THR A 9 8.48 -3.74 -23.21
CA THR A 9 8.16 -3.10 -21.93
C THR A 9 7.70 -4.15 -20.90
N TYR A 10 7.41 -5.38 -21.34
CA TYR A 10 6.93 -6.47 -20.52
C TYR A 10 7.91 -7.66 -20.53
N GLY A 11 7.69 -8.62 -19.63
CA GLY A 11 8.50 -9.85 -19.59
C GLY A 11 8.11 -10.81 -20.70
N HIS A 12 9.10 -11.35 -21.41
CA HIS A 12 8.90 -12.42 -22.39
C HIS A 12 8.95 -13.79 -21.70
N ILE A 13 7.77 -14.30 -21.33
CA ILE A 13 7.59 -15.56 -20.61
C ILE A 13 6.69 -16.53 -21.35
N ASP A 14 6.90 -17.83 -21.14
CA ASP A 14 6.00 -18.87 -21.65
C ASP A 14 4.79 -19.10 -20.73
N LYS A 15 3.91 -20.03 -21.12
CA LYS A 15 2.72 -20.43 -20.35
C LYS A 15 3.00 -20.97 -18.94
N HIS A 16 4.26 -21.23 -18.60
CA HIS A 16 4.70 -21.72 -17.29
C HIS A 16 5.55 -20.67 -16.53
N GLY A 17 5.68 -19.46 -17.06
CA GLY A 17 6.47 -18.39 -16.43
C GLY A 17 7.98 -18.59 -16.55
N ARG A 18 8.45 -19.38 -17.52
CA ARG A 18 9.87 -19.56 -17.86
C ARG A 18 10.32 -18.49 -18.86
N TYR A 19 11.63 -18.32 -18.99
CA TYR A 19 12.23 -17.24 -19.77
C TYR A 19 13.21 -17.72 -20.83
N ARG A 20 13.55 -16.83 -21.76
CA ARG A 20 14.67 -16.99 -22.69
C ARG A 20 15.88 -16.18 -22.19
N VAL A 21 17.05 -16.78 -22.28
CA VAL A 21 18.32 -16.20 -21.84
C VAL A 21 19.34 -16.30 -22.97
N ASN A 22 20.13 -15.24 -23.14
CA ASN A 22 21.32 -15.30 -23.96
C ASN A 22 22.50 -15.57 -23.01
N MET A 23 23.18 -16.70 -23.19
CA MET A 23 24.32 -17.08 -22.36
C MET A 23 25.60 -16.44 -22.93
N LEU A 24 26.30 -15.64 -22.14
CA LEU A 24 27.45 -14.86 -22.62
C LEU A 24 28.63 -15.68 -23.17
N PHE A 25 28.72 -16.96 -22.80
CA PHE A 25 29.74 -17.87 -23.33
C PHE A 25 29.36 -18.46 -24.69
N ASP A 26 28.08 -18.39 -25.09
CA ASP A 26 27.63 -18.84 -26.40
C ASP A 26 28.02 -17.80 -27.46
N ARG A 27 28.84 -18.23 -28.41
CA ARG A 27 29.35 -17.39 -29.50
C ARG A 27 28.56 -17.54 -30.79
N ALA A 28 27.60 -18.47 -30.83
CA ALA A 28 26.75 -18.63 -31.99
C ALA A 28 25.81 -17.42 -32.13
N ARG A 29 25.46 -17.09 -33.38
CA ARG A 29 24.50 -16.04 -33.66
C ARG A 29 23.11 -16.65 -33.75
N TRP A 30 22.24 -16.20 -32.85
CA TRP A 30 20.84 -16.59 -32.80
C TRP A 30 19.92 -15.40 -33.09
N GLU A 31 18.68 -15.68 -33.46
CA GLU A 31 17.63 -14.66 -33.46
C GLU A 31 17.27 -14.27 -32.02
N THR A 32 17.04 -12.99 -31.78
CA THR A 32 16.74 -12.49 -30.43
C THR A 32 15.46 -13.14 -29.88
N GLY A 33 15.53 -13.68 -28.67
CA GLY A 33 14.42 -14.42 -28.02
C GLY A 33 14.42 -15.91 -28.33
N PHE A 34 15.39 -16.43 -29.09
CA PHE A 34 15.54 -17.85 -29.42
C PHE A 34 16.91 -18.43 -29.02
N GLU A 35 17.68 -17.73 -28.18
CA GLU A 35 19.07 -18.07 -27.85
C GLU A 35 19.23 -19.25 -26.88
N SER A 36 18.20 -19.58 -26.11
CA SER A 36 18.17 -20.73 -25.19
C SER A 36 16.82 -21.42 -25.25
N LEU A 37 16.69 -22.66 -24.75
CA LEU A 37 15.38 -23.19 -24.36
C LEU A 37 14.76 -22.36 -23.22
N TRP A 38 13.51 -22.68 -22.85
CA TRP A 38 12.83 -22.03 -21.74
C TRP A 38 13.44 -22.41 -20.39
N VAL A 39 13.95 -21.40 -19.67
CA VAL A 39 14.66 -21.54 -18.40
C VAL A 39 13.78 -21.10 -17.23
N ARG A 40 13.72 -21.90 -16.17
CA ARG A 40 12.97 -21.57 -14.95
C ARG A 40 13.73 -20.58 -14.07
N GLN A 41 13.01 -19.76 -13.31
CA GLN A 41 13.60 -18.85 -12.33
C GLN A 41 13.42 -19.40 -10.91
N SER A 42 14.50 -19.41 -10.13
CA SER A 42 14.40 -19.66 -8.68
C SER A 42 13.66 -18.50 -8.02
N ARG A 43 12.69 -18.82 -7.17
CA ARG A 43 11.87 -17.81 -6.48
C ARG A 43 12.12 -17.87 -4.97
N PRO A 44 12.09 -16.72 -4.28
CA PRO A 44 12.20 -16.69 -2.82
C PRO A 44 10.97 -17.31 -2.13
N TYR A 45 9.82 -17.36 -2.82
CA TYR A 45 8.58 -17.94 -2.29
C TYR A 45 7.71 -18.46 -3.43
N ALA A 46 7.29 -19.72 -3.37
CA ALA A 46 6.40 -20.35 -4.35
C ALA A 46 5.70 -21.61 -3.77
N GLY A 47 4.50 -21.89 -4.27
CA GLY A 47 3.71 -23.09 -4.01
C GLY A 47 2.70 -23.29 -5.14
N ASP A 48 1.74 -24.20 -4.94
CA ASP A 48 0.75 -24.58 -5.97
C ASP A 48 -0.13 -23.39 -6.39
N THR A 49 -0.69 -22.66 -5.42
CA THR A 49 -1.63 -21.55 -5.64
C THR A 49 -1.12 -20.19 -5.17
N TYR A 50 0.15 -20.09 -4.74
CA TYR A 50 0.74 -18.89 -4.14
C TYR A 50 2.21 -18.73 -4.51
N GLY A 51 2.75 -17.50 -4.38
CA GLY A 51 4.17 -17.23 -4.59
C GLY A 51 4.49 -15.75 -4.83
N LEU A 52 5.77 -15.45 -4.98
CA LEU A 52 6.28 -14.13 -5.37
C LEU A 52 6.92 -14.23 -6.77
N HIS A 53 6.23 -13.70 -7.78
CA HIS A 53 6.75 -13.62 -9.15
C HIS A 53 6.75 -12.16 -9.61
N LEU A 54 7.97 -11.61 -9.75
CA LEU A 54 8.21 -10.29 -10.32
C LEU A 54 8.80 -10.49 -11.73
N PRO A 55 8.04 -10.28 -12.82
CA PRO A 55 8.51 -10.61 -14.15
C PRO A 55 9.77 -9.83 -14.53
N LEU A 56 10.81 -10.55 -14.94
CA LEU A 56 12.03 -9.95 -15.48
C LEU A 56 11.78 -9.41 -16.89
N LEU A 57 12.32 -8.23 -17.18
CA LEU A 57 12.25 -7.60 -18.51
C LEU A 57 13.42 -8.03 -19.39
N ALA A 58 13.27 -7.88 -20.71
CA ALA A 58 14.37 -8.02 -21.64
C ALA A 58 15.54 -7.10 -21.25
N GLY A 59 16.77 -7.57 -21.43
CA GLY A 59 17.98 -6.85 -20.99
C GLY A 59 18.34 -7.05 -19.53
N THR A 60 17.45 -7.57 -18.67
CA THR A 60 17.80 -7.90 -17.28
C THR A 60 18.95 -8.90 -17.24
N GLU A 61 20.03 -8.58 -16.54
CA GLU A 61 21.15 -9.49 -16.32
C GLU A 61 20.80 -10.50 -15.22
N VAL A 62 21.13 -11.77 -15.46
CA VAL A 62 20.78 -12.88 -14.57
C VAL A 62 21.96 -13.81 -14.38
N ALA A 63 22.08 -14.36 -13.16
CA ALA A 63 22.98 -15.46 -12.89
C ALA A 63 22.31 -16.79 -13.26
N ILE A 64 22.99 -17.61 -14.03
CA ILE A 64 22.53 -18.96 -14.39
C ILE A 64 23.22 -19.98 -13.49
N GLY A 65 22.41 -20.78 -12.80
CA GLY A 65 22.84 -22.01 -12.13
C GLY A 65 22.45 -23.23 -12.95
N PHE A 66 23.06 -24.37 -12.63
CA PHE A 66 22.83 -25.64 -13.28
C PHE A 66 22.53 -26.70 -12.23
N GLU A 67 21.40 -27.40 -12.35
CA GLU A 67 21.01 -28.46 -11.41
C GLU A 67 22.07 -29.56 -11.39
N ASP A 68 22.61 -29.87 -10.20
CA ASP A 68 23.68 -30.86 -10.02
C ASP A 68 24.90 -30.65 -10.95
N GLY A 69 25.14 -29.41 -11.40
CA GLY A 69 26.19 -29.08 -12.36
C GLY A 69 25.91 -29.55 -13.79
N ASN A 70 24.68 -29.97 -14.10
CA ASN A 70 24.29 -30.41 -15.44
C ASN A 70 23.98 -29.22 -16.37
N PRO A 71 24.79 -28.96 -17.41
CA PRO A 71 24.58 -27.85 -18.34
C PRO A 71 23.24 -27.89 -19.09
N ASP A 72 22.63 -29.06 -19.23
CA ASP A 72 21.32 -29.24 -19.88
C ASP A 72 20.15 -28.84 -18.99
N ARG A 73 20.39 -28.52 -17.71
CA ARG A 73 19.38 -28.15 -16.71
C ARG A 73 19.65 -26.77 -16.11
N PRO A 74 19.66 -25.70 -16.93
CA PRO A 74 19.86 -24.36 -16.42
C PRO A 74 18.63 -23.88 -15.64
N TYR A 75 18.88 -23.03 -14.65
CA TYR A 75 17.87 -22.20 -14.00
C TYR A 75 18.46 -20.83 -13.70
N ILE A 76 17.62 -19.80 -13.68
CA ILE A 76 18.01 -18.46 -13.23
C ILE A 76 18.09 -18.51 -11.70
N ALA A 77 19.29 -18.35 -11.15
CA ALA A 77 19.57 -18.38 -9.72
C ALA A 77 19.37 -17.02 -9.02
N GLY A 78 19.49 -15.94 -9.79
CA GLY A 78 19.38 -14.58 -9.27
C GLY A 78 19.42 -13.52 -10.37
N VAL A 79 19.17 -12.28 -9.98
CA VAL A 79 19.24 -11.10 -10.84
C VAL A 79 20.42 -10.26 -10.40
N LEU A 80 21.15 -9.70 -11.36
CA LEU A 80 22.35 -8.91 -11.11
C LEU A 80 22.11 -7.45 -11.49
N HIS A 81 22.78 -6.55 -10.77
CA HIS A 81 22.91 -5.15 -11.12
C HIS A 81 24.36 -4.88 -11.52
N ASP A 82 24.59 -3.85 -12.33
CA ASP A 82 25.91 -3.49 -12.84
C ASP A 82 26.08 -1.95 -12.88
N SER A 83 27.18 -1.44 -13.44
CA SER A 83 27.43 -0.01 -13.53
C SER A 83 26.50 0.76 -14.48
N ALA A 84 25.97 0.10 -15.51
CA ALA A 84 24.97 0.65 -16.43
C ALA A 84 23.54 0.53 -15.86
N HIS A 85 23.28 -0.49 -15.03
CA HIS A 85 22.00 -0.80 -14.40
C HIS A 85 22.14 -0.80 -12.88
N GLY A 86 22.43 0.35 -12.29
CA GLY A 86 22.68 0.48 -10.85
C GLY A 86 21.47 0.13 -9.97
N ASP A 87 21.76 -0.30 -8.74
CA ASP A 87 20.74 -0.59 -7.73
C ASP A 87 20.01 0.71 -7.29
N HIS A 88 18.77 0.55 -6.83
CA HIS A 88 17.97 1.62 -6.25
C HIS A 88 18.41 2.00 -4.84
N VAL A 89 19.08 1.10 -4.13
CA VAL A 89 19.66 1.35 -2.81
C VAL A 89 21.19 1.39 -2.94
N THR A 90 21.77 2.51 -2.54
CA THR A 90 23.22 2.77 -2.62
C THR A 90 23.67 3.45 -1.33
N ILE A 91 24.97 3.72 -1.20
CA ILE A 91 25.51 4.50 -0.06
C ILE A 91 24.85 5.88 0.12
N ARG A 92 24.18 6.43 -0.91
CA ARG A 92 23.46 7.71 -0.83
C ARG A 92 22.09 7.59 -0.13
N ASN A 93 21.64 6.37 0.17
CA ASN A 93 20.32 6.05 0.72
C ASN A 93 20.29 4.64 1.34
N ASP A 94 21.36 4.27 2.03
CA ASP A 94 21.63 2.95 2.61
C ASP A 94 20.63 2.52 3.70
N LYS A 95 19.89 3.47 4.27
CA LYS A 95 18.82 3.21 5.25
C LYS A 95 17.47 2.86 4.60
N ARG A 96 17.39 2.76 3.27
CA ARG A 96 16.15 2.47 2.55
C ARG A 96 16.06 1.03 2.09
N ASN A 97 14.86 0.50 2.19
CA ASN A 97 14.42 -0.75 1.57
C ASN A 97 13.38 -0.40 0.50
N VAL A 98 13.56 -0.88 -0.74
CA VAL A 98 12.68 -0.50 -1.86
C VAL A 98 12.35 -1.70 -2.73
N LEU A 99 11.05 -1.97 -2.91
CA LEU A 99 10.53 -2.72 -4.05
C LEU A 99 9.98 -1.71 -5.06
N ARG A 100 10.57 -1.66 -6.26
CA ARG A 100 10.18 -0.72 -7.33
C ARG A 100 9.99 -1.45 -8.65
N THR A 101 8.85 -1.22 -9.29
CA THR A 101 8.56 -1.75 -10.64
C THR A 101 9.04 -0.78 -11.72
N PRO A 102 9.17 -1.21 -12.99
CA PRO A 102 9.54 -0.34 -14.12
C PRO A 102 8.66 0.90 -14.27
N ALA A 103 7.34 0.77 -14.06
CA ALA A 103 6.39 1.89 -14.06
C ALA A 103 6.43 2.78 -12.80
N ASN A 104 7.48 2.65 -11.97
CA ASN A 104 7.67 3.39 -10.72
C ASN A 104 6.60 3.15 -9.64
N ASN A 105 5.86 2.03 -9.70
CA ASN A 105 5.11 1.55 -8.54
C ASN A 105 6.12 1.14 -7.46
N LYS A 106 5.91 1.59 -6.23
CA LYS A 106 6.90 1.44 -5.15
C LYS A 106 6.26 1.05 -3.83
N ILE A 107 6.94 0.16 -3.13
CA ILE A 107 6.88 -0.01 -1.69
C ILE A 107 8.26 0.40 -1.16
N ARG A 108 8.32 1.42 -0.32
CA ARG A 108 9.55 1.93 0.28
C ARG A 108 9.41 1.97 1.79
N LEU A 109 10.41 1.47 2.49
CA LEU A 109 10.57 1.59 3.94
C LEU A 109 11.91 2.30 4.19
N ASP A 110 11.91 3.34 5.00
CA ASP A 110 13.11 4.08 5.40
C ASP A 110 13.33 3.87 6.90
N ASP A 111 14.50 3.35 7.26
CA ASP A 111 14.88 2.96 8.63
C ASP A 111 15.76 4.02 9.31
N GLU A 112 15.84 5.25 8.78
CA GLU A 112 16.51 6.33 9.49
C GLU A 112 15.85 6.56 10.86
N ARG A 113 16.61 6.33 11.93
CA ARG A 113 16.12 6.40 13.30
C ARG A 113 15.55 7.77 13.64
N GLY A 114 14.31 7.79 14.13
CA GLY A 114 13.55 9.01 14.41
C GLY A 114 12.94 9.69 13.19
N LYS A 115 13.11 9.11 11.99
CA LYS A 115 12.56 9.59 10.70
C LYS A 115 12.03 8.43 9.86
N GLU A 116 11.63 7.37 10.53
CA GLU A 116 11.12 6.17 9.90
C GLU A 116 9.86 6.50 9.11
N HIS A 117 9.75 5.94 7.90
CA HIS A 117 8.53 6.09 7.12
C HIS A 117 8.33 4.96 6.13
N ILE A 118 7.05 4.71 5.81
CA ILE A 118 6.63 3.77 4.79
C ILE A 118 5.90 4.54 3.69
N LYS A 119 6.18 4.18 2.44
CA LYS A 119 5.53 4.74 1.26
C LYS A 119 5.09 3.63 0.31
N LEU A 120 3.79 3.60 0.03
CA LEU A 120 3.19 2.85 -1.06
C LEU A 120 2.73 3.85 -2.13
N SER A 121 3.23 3.73 -3.36
CA SER A 121 2.94 4.73 -4.40
C SER A 121 2.85 4.14 -5.79
N THR A 122 1.95 4.72 -6.60
CA THR A 122 1.94 4.61 -8.07
C THR A 122 2.00 6.00 -8.69
N GLU A 123 2.51 6.13 -9.91
CA GLU A 123 2.48 7.41 -10.64
C GLU A 123 1.09 7.74 -11.18
N TYR A 124 0.24 6.72 -11.40
CA TYR A 124 -1.10 6.91 -11.93
C TYR A 124 -1.98 7.78 -11.01
N GLY A 125 -2.78 8.65 -11.62
CA GLY A 125 -3.64 9.58 -10.90
C GLY A 125 -2.87 10.67 -10.15
N GLY A 126 -1.77 11.16 -10.74
CA GLY A 126 -0.96 12.24 -10.18
C GLY A 126 -0.33 11.86 -8.84
N LYS A 127 0.41 10.73 -8.80
CA LYS A 127 0.99 10.19 -7.57
C LYS A 127 -0.07 9.83 -6.52
N SER A 128 -0.77 8.73 -6.76
CA SER A 128 -1.65 8.11 -5.77
C SER A 128 -0.84 7.33 -4.73
N GLN A 129 -0.92 7.71 -3.45
CA GLN A 129 0.01 7.26 -2.42
C GLN A 129 -0.64 7.10 -1.05
N LEU A 130 -0.14 6.10 -0.30
CA LEU A 130 -0.24 6.00 1.15
C LEU A 130 1.16 6.23 1.74
N ASN A 131 1.30 7.24 2.59
CA ASN A 131 2.54 7.55 3.30
C ASN A 131 2.28 7.47 4.81
N LEU A 132 3.20 6.87 5.58
CA LEU A 132 3.12 6.66 7.02
C LEU A 132 4.43 7.09 7.69
N GLY A 133 4.40 7.74 8.85
CA GLY A 133 5.56 8.12 9.65
C GLY A 133 6.07 9.54 9.36
N HIS A 134 7.38 9.68 9.10
CA HIS A 134 8.04 10.94 8.74
C HIS A 134 7.96 11.19 7.22
N LEU A 135 6.96 11.94 6.77
CA LEU A 135 6.69 12.15 5.34
C LEU A 135 7.71 13.12 4.75
N VAL A 136 8.36 12.73 3.65
CA VAL A 136 9.33 13.56 2.94
C VAL A 136 8.97 13.81 1.48
N ASP A 137 9.41 14.95 0.95
CA ASP A 137 9.32 15.29 -0.48
C ASP A 137 10.38 14.56 -1.34
N SER A 138 10.52 14.95 -2.61
CA SER A 138 11.55 14.39 -3.52
C SER A 138 12.97 14.72 -3.10
N ASP A 139 13.17 15.85 -2.42
CA ASP A 139 14.46 16.35 -1.93
C ASP A 139 14.78 15.83 -0.53
N ARG A 140 13.93 14.94 0.00
CA ARG A 140 14.02 14.36 1.35
C ARG A 140 13.78 15.39 2.47
N ARG A 141 13.17 16.52 2.16
CA ARG A 141 12.76 17.49 3.17
C ARG A 141 11.45 17.04 3.81
N PRO A 142 11.29 17.22 5.13
CA PRO A 142 10.03 16.92 5.82
C PRO A 142 8.88 17.71 5.20
N ARG A 143 7.75 17.05 5.00
CA ARG A 143 6.51 17.65 4.49
C ARG A 143 5.27 17.33 5.32
N GLY A 144 5.42 16.53 6.38
CA GLY A 144 4.35 16.15 7.28
C GLY A 144 4.75 14.98 8.17
N GLU A 145 3.91 14.69 9.16
CA GLU A 145 4.04 13.57 10.08
C GLU A 145 2.68 12.88 10.24
N GLY A 146 2.68 11.59 10.61
CA GLY A 146 1.47 10.80 10.76
C GLY A 146 1.18 9.96 9.52
N PHE A 147 -0.01 10.06 8.94
CA PHE A 147 -0.36 9.37 7.70
C PHE A 147 -0.95 10.31 6.66
N GLU A 148 -0.76 9.98 5.39
CA GLU A 148 -1.40 10.66 4.27
C GLU A 148 -1.89 9.62 3.26
N LEU A 149 -3.17 9.70 2.92
CA LEU A 149 -3.73 9.08 1.73
C LEU A 149 -4.03 10.20 0.71
N ARG A 150 -3.32 10.22 -0.43
CA ARG A 150 -3.48 11.26 -1.47
C ARG A 150 -3.62 10.69 -2.88
N THR A 151 -4.32 11.43 -3.73
CA THR A 151 -4.39 11.23 -5.19
C THR A 151 -4.86 12.53 -5.85
N ASP A 152 -4.44 12.82 -7.08
CA ASP A 152 -5.00 13.92 -7.88
C ASP A 152 -6.29 13.47 -8.61
N SER A 153 -6.62 12.17 -8.53
CA SER A 153 -7.85 11.58 -9.04
C SER A 153 -8.95 11.54 -7.96
N ARG A 154 -10.01 10.75 -8.20
CA ARG A 154 -11.11 10.59 -7.24
C ARG A 154 -10.69 9.65 -6.12
N GLY A 155 -11.02 10.00 -4.88
CA GLY A 155 -10.91 9.13 -3.70
C GLY A 155 -12.28 8.59 -3.28
N ALA A 156 -12.30 7.40 -2.69
CA ALA A 156 -13.50 6.84 -2.04
C ALA A 156 -13.10 5.99 -0.83
N ILE A 157 -13.70 6.28 0.33
CA ILE A 157 -13.63 5.44 1.53
C ILE A 157 -14.99 4.76 1.67
N ARG A 158 -15.02 3.43 1.68
CA ARG A 158 -16.27 2.66 1.71
C ARG A 158 -16.15 1.51 2.70
N ALA A 159 -17.01 1.49 3.70
CA ALA A 159 -17.15 0.39 4.64
C ALA A 159 -18.63 0.08 4.88
N GLN A 160 -19.02 -1.19 4.64
CA GLN A 160 -20.41 -1.62 4.76
C GLN A 160 -20.92 -1.58 6.21
N LYS A 161 -20.04 -1.82 7.18
CA LYS A 161 -20.37 -1.85 8.61
C LYS A 161 -20.19 -0.49 9.30
N GLY A 162 -20.19 0.60 8.53
CA GLY A 162 -19.99 1.96 9.04
C GLY A 162 -18.53 2.41 9.02
N ILE A 163 -18.33 3.69 9.26
CA ILE A 163 -17.02 4.37 9.28
C ILE A 163 -16.93 5.18 10.57
N PHE A 164 -15.80 5.08 11.26
CA PHE A 164 -15.44 5.95 12.38
C PHE A 164 -14.20 6.75 12.01
N ILE A 165 -14.30 8.08 12.08
CA ILE A 165 -13.19 9.02 11.87
C ILE A 165 -13.07 9.83 13.15
N SER A 166 -11.91 9.78 13.79
CA SER A 166 -11.70 10.37 15.09
C SER A 166 -10.35 11.07 15.20
N ALA A 167 -10.35 12.23 15.88
CA ALA A 167 -9.18 12.91 16.40
C ALA A 167 -9.01 12.70 17.92
N ASP A 168 -9.74 11.74 18.51
CA ASP A 168 -9.57 11.30 19.89
C ASP A 168 -8.23 10.53 20.00
N GLY A 169 -7.44 10.87 21.01
CA GLY A 169 -6.11 10.28 21.17
C GLY A 169 -6.16 8.81 21.60
N GLN A 170 -5.50 7.93 20.84
CA GLN A 170 -5.27 6.53 21.22
C GLN A 170 -3.76 6.22 21.18
N VAL A 171 -3.07 6.52 22.28
CA VAL A 171 -1.61 6.45 22.35
C VAL A 171 -1.12 5.02 22.12
N GLN A 172 -0.16 4.87 21.20
CA GLN A 172 0.45 3.58 20.84
C GLN A 172 -0.57 2.50 20.39
N ALA A 173 -1.74 2.91 19.89
CA ALA A 173 -2.83 1.99 19.54
C ALA A 173 -3.24 1.07 20.71
N GLN A 174 -3.10 1.54 21.96
CA GLN A 174 -3.58 0.81 23.14
C GLN A 174 -5.10 0.94 23.24
N GLY A 175 -5.81 -0.12 22.85
CA GLY A 175 -7.27 -0.17 22.86
C GLY A 175 -7.83 -0.94 21.67
N GLN A 176 -9.15 -0.88 21.47
CA GLN A 176 -9.79 -1.45 20.28
C GLN A 176 -9.76 -0.44 19.13
N VAL A 177 -9.76 -0.94 17.88
CA VAL A 177 -9.80 -0.08 16.67
C VAL A 177 -11.06 0.81 16.62
N LEU A 178 -12.15 0.36 17.25
CA LEU A 178 -13.41 1.09 17.36
C LEU A 178 -13.67 1.59 18.78
N ASP A 179 -12.61 1.80 19.58
CA ASP A 179 -12.75 2.46 20.87
C ASP A 179 -13.25 3.90 20.62
N MET A 180 -14.47 4.16 21.06
CA MET A 180 -15.21 5.39 20.77
C MET A 180 -15.87 5.95 22.03
N GLU A 181 -15.40 5.56 23.21
CA GLU A 181 -15.96 6.01 24.49
C GLU A 181 -16.00 7.54 24.60
N PRO A 182 -14.93 8.30 24.25
CA PRO A 182 -15.00 9.77 24.25
C PRO A 182 -16.08 10.32 23.32
N ALA A 183 -16.18 9.78 22.11
CA ALA A 183 -17.18 10.19 21.12
C ALA A 183 -18.61 9.89 21.60
N VAL A 184 -18.84 8.70 22.15
CA VAL A 184 -20.14 8.29 22.69
C VAL A 184 -20.53 9.12 23.91
N SER A 185 -19.58 9.43 24.80
CA SER A 185 -19.82 10.31 25.96
C SER A 185 -20.24 11.70 25.52
N ASN A 186 -19.52 12.31 24.58
CA ASN A 186 -19.86 13.63 24.03
C ASN A 186 -21.26 13.64 23.40
N LEU A 187 -21.63 12.58 22.68
CA LEU A 187 -22.96 12.43 22.10
C LEU A 187 -24.04 12.24 23.17
N ALA A 188 -23.75 11.54 24.26
CA ALA A 188 -24.66 11.37 25.39
C ALA A 188 -24.93 12.70 26.11
N GLU A 189 -23.89 13.52 26.34
CA GLU A 189 -24.01 14.86 26.93
C GLU A 189 -24.82 15.80 26.02
N ALA A 190 -24.52 15.81 24.71
CA ALA A 190 -25.27 16.61 23.74
C ALA A 190 -26.75 16.21 23.71
N ARG A 191 -27.06 14.91 23.85
CA ARG A 191 -28.42 14.40 23.94
C ARG A 191 -29.13 14.92 25.19
N GLU A 192 -28.48 14.90 26.36
CA GLU A 192 -29.07 15.43 27.59
C GLU A 192 -29.38 16.92 27.49
N GLN A 193 -28.47 17.71 26.92
CA GLN A 193 -28.70 19.13 26.65
C GLN A 193 -29.88 19.35 25.71
N MET A 194 -29.98 18.59 24.62
CA MET A 194 -31.11 18.65 23.68
C MET A 194 -32.44 18.34 24.37
N MET A 195 -32.48 17.33 25.25
CA MET A 195 -33.68 17.00 26.01
C MET A 195 -34.08 18.15 26.96
N SER A 196 -33.11 18.76 27.64
CA SER A 196 -33.37 19.90 28.53
C SER A 196 -33.97 21.08 27.76
N ILE A 197 -33.36 21.45 26.62
CA ILE A 197 -33.82 22.56 25.77
C ILE A 197 -35.23 22.29 25.23
N SER A 198 -35.49 21.06 24.77
CA SER A 198 -36.82 20.67 24.28
C SER A 198 -37.88 20.76 25.38
N GLY A 199 -37.54 20.34 26.61
CA GLY A 199 -38.41 20.48 27.78
C GLY A 199 -38.68 21.94 28.16
N ASP A 200 -37.68 22.81 28.09
CA ASP A 200 -37.85 24.25 28.38
C ASP A 200 -38.66 24.97 27.29
N ALA A 201 -38.49 24.59 26.02
CA ALA A 201 -39.34 25.07 24.92
C ALA A 201 -40.80 24.70 25.15
N GLN A 202 -41.07 23.45 25.54
CA GLN A 202 -42.42 22.99 25.86
C GLN A 202 -43.05 23.79 27.02
N LYS A 203 -42.28 24.04 28.10
CA LYS A 203 -42.74 24.88 29.23
C LYS A 203 -43.00 26.32 28.81
N ALA A 204 -42.20 26.85 27.89
CA ALA A 204 -42.36 28.19 27.34
C ALA A 204 -43.49 28.30 26.28
N THR A 205 -44.29 27.25 26.08
CA THR A 205 -45.33 27.15 25.03
C THR A 205 -44.79 27.32 23.61
N ALA A 206 -43.48 27.12 23.43
CA ALA A 206 -42.83 27.02 22.13
C ALA A 206 -42.90 25.57 21.60
N ASN A 207 -42.53 25.37 20.34
CA ASN A 207 -42.51 24.05 19.74
C ASN A 207 -41.30 23.23 20.25
N PRO A 208 -41.51 22.07 20.90
CA PRO A 208 -40.41 21.19 21.31
C PRO A 208 -39.76 20.53 20.09
N ALA A 209 -38.50 20.11 20.24
CA ALA A 209 -37.80 19.35 19.22
C ALA A 209 -38.25 17.88 19.23
N ASP A 210 -38.43 17.29 18.04
CA ASP A 210 -38.59 15.85 17.87
C ASP A 210 -37.22 15.16 17.92
N LEU A 211 -36.89 14.60 19.07
CA LEU A 211 -35.57 14.01 19.34
C LEU A 211 -35.53 12.49 19.14
N GLN A 212 -36.67 11.83 18.88
CA GLN A 212 -36.73 10.36 18.90
C GLN A 212 -35.83 9.72 17.83
N ALA A 213 -35.78 10.34 16.64
CA ALA A 213 -34.91 9.90 15.55
C ALA A 213 -33.42 10.06 15.91
N GLN A 214 -33.04 11.19 16.50
CA GLN A 214 -31.67 11.45 16.98
C GLN A 214 -31.26 10.44 18.06
N ILE A 215 -32.11 10.23 19.08
CA ILE A 215 -31.84 9.29 20.17
C ILE A 215 -31.63 7.87 19.62
N THR A 216 -32.48 7.45 18.68
CA THR A 216 -32.38 6.13 18.03
C THR A 216 -31.06 5.98 17.26
N LEU A 217 -30.65 7.02 16.51
CA LEU A 217 -29.36 7.03 15.81
C LEU A 217 -28.19 6.88 16.80
N LEU A 218 -28.18 7.67 17.87
CA LEU A 218 -27.10 7.67 18.88
C LEU A 218 -26.99 6.31 19.59
N GLU A 219 -28.09 5.80 20.13
CA GLU A 219 -28.06 4.63 21.03
C GLU A 219 -28.00 3.29 20.31
N GLN A 220 -28.66 3.18 19.14
CA GLN A 220 -28.88 1.89 18.49
C GLN A 220 -28.02 1.70 17.24
N GLN A 221 -27.50 2.78 16.65
CA GLN A 221 -26.85 2.73 15.35
C GLN A 221 -25.35 3.11 15.41
N LEU A 222 -24.99 4.16 16.15
CA LEU A 222 -23.61 4.68 16.21
C LEU A 222 -22.67 3.83 17.07
N THR A 223 -23.10 3.43 18.27
CA THR A 223 -22.25 2.63 19.18
C THR A 223 -21.83 1.33 18.52
N ASP A 224 -20.52 1.06 18.53
CA ASP A 224 -19.87 -0.07 17.85
C ASP A 224 -20.11 -0.15 16.33
N LEU A 225 -20.63 0.93 15.72
CA LEU A 225 -21.10 0.95 14.34
C LEU A 225 -22.05 -0.23 14.02
N LYS A 226 -23.03 -0.49 14.89
CA LYS A 226 -24.03 -1.58 14.72
C LYS A 226 -24.83 -1.49 13.41
N LYS A 227 -24.83 -0.33 12.75
CA LYS A 227 -25.44 -0.09 11.44
C LYS A 227 -24.44 0.58 10.48
N SER A 228 -24.81 0.69 9.21
CA SER A 228 -24.02 1.37 8.18
C SER A 228 -24.08 2.89 8.34
N VAL A 229 -23.40 3.42 9.38
CA VAL A 229 -23.38 4.84 9.75
C VAL A 229 -21.97 5.43 9.71
N LEU A 230 -21.88 6.75 9.69
CA LEU A 230 -20.64 7.51 9.81
C LEU A 230 -20.62 8.21 11.17
N LEU A 231 -19.60 7.95 11.97
CA LEU A 231 -19.29 8.67 13.21
C LEU A 231 -18.04 9.53 12.99
N LEU A 232 -18.16 10.83 13.24
CA LEU A 232 -17.06 11.80 13.23
C LEU A 232 -16.89 12.33 14.66
N SER A 233 -15.66 12.33 15.18
CA SER A 233 -15.34 12.85 16.51
C SER A 233 -14.05 13.66 16.49
N ALA A 234 -14.08 14.85 17.08
CA ALA A 234 -12.90 15.66 17.30
C ALA A 234 -13.07 16.43 18.63
N PRO A 235 -12.24 16.17 19.65
CA PRO A 235 -12.47 16.72 20.99
C PRO A 235 -12.26 18.25 21.07
N GLU A 236 -11.56 18.84 20.09
CA GLU A 236 -11.26 20.27 20.04
C GLU A 236 -11.95 21.04 18.88
N GLY A 237 -12.81 20.38 18.09
CA GLY A 237 -13.57 21.01 17.00
C GLY A 237 -13.71 20.18 15.73
#